data_AF-Q5JC71-F1
#
_entry.id   AF-Q5JC71-F1
#
_cell.length_a   1.000
_cell.length_b   1.000
_cell.length_c   1.000
_cell.angle_alpha   90.00
_cell.angle_beta   90.00
_cell.angle_gamma   90.00
#
_symmetry.space_group_name_H-M   'P 1'
#
loop_
_entity.id
_entity.type
_entity.pdbx_description
1 polymer ?
#
loop_
_entity_poly.entity_id
_entity_poly.type
_entity_poly.pdbx_seq_one_letter_code
_entity_poly.pdbx_strand_id
1 'polypeptide(L)'
;PIIKIINDSFIDLPTPPNISAWWNFGSLLGLCLIIQIITGLFLAMHYNADINSAFSSIAHIHRDVQHGWLIRNVHANGASLFFICIYAHIGRGLYYGSYLFTETWNIGVLLLLLVMATAFMGYVLP
;
A
#
# COMPACT_ATOMS: atom_id res chain seq x y z
N PRO A 1 -28.69 3.06 -4.55
CA PRO A 1 -27.98 2.30 -3.49
C PRO A 1 -26.46 2.60 -3.47
N ILE A 2 -25.74 2.44 -4.58
CA ILE A 2 -24.27 2.68 -4.64
C ILE A 2 -23.92 4.14 -4.36
N ILE A 3 -24.60 5.08 -5.01
CA ILE A 3 -24.36 6.53 -4.86
C ILE A 3 -24.51 6.96 -3.39
N LYS A 4 -25.47 6.38 -2.67
CA LYS A 4 -25.70 6.68 -1.26
C LYS A 4 -24.49 6.30 -0.39
N ILE A 5 -23.90 5.12 -0.61
CA ILE A 5 -22.70 4.69 0.13
C ILE A 5 -21.54 5.67 -0.10
N ILE A 6 -21.31 6.06 -1.35
CA ILE A 6 -20.25 7.03 -1.69
C ILE A 6 -20.51 8.36 -1.01
N ASN A 7 -21.75 8.85 -1.04
CA ASN A 7 -22.12 10.12 -0.43
C ASN A 7 -21.82 10.10 1.09
N ASP A 8 -22.33 9.07 1.77
CA ASP A 8 -22.26 8.95 3.22
C ASP A 8 -20.82 8.72 3.73
N SER A 9 -19.94 8.08 2.93
CA SER A 9 -18.57 7.78 3.34
C SER A 9 -17.49 8.73 2.82
N PHE A 10 -17.79 9.54 1.80
CA PHE A 10 -16.77 10.31 1.08
C PHE A 10 -17.11 11.78 0.82
N ILE A 11 -18.39 12.10 0.59
CA ILE A 11 -18.81 13.48 0.25
C ILE A 11 -19.33 14.21 1.48
N ASP A 12 -20.40 13.69 2.08
CA ASP A 12 -21.09 14.31 3.21
C ASP A 12 -20.69 13.69 4.57
N LEU A 13 -19.51 13.07 4.63
CA LEU A 13 -19.00 12.46 5.86
C LEU A 13 -18.70 13.55 6.91
N PRO A 14 -19.40 13.58 8.06
CA PRO A 14 -19.11 14.55 9.11
C PRO A 14 -17.72 14.29 9.70
N THR A 15 -16.83 15.27 9.56
CA THR A 15 -15.43 15.18 10.01
C THR A 15 -15.13 16.30 11.00
N PRO A 16 -14.39 16.05 12.10
CA PRO A 16 -13.99 17.11 13.02
C PRO A 16 -13.15 18.18 12.30
N PRO A 17 -13.40 19.48 12.54
CA PRO A 17 -12.74 20.56 11.80
C PRO A 17 -11.26 20.74 12.17
N ASN A 18 -10.81 20.14 13.27
CA ASN A 18 -9.48 20.31 13.84
C ASN A 18 -8.56 19.09 13.66
N ILE A 19 -8.84 18.20 12.71
CA ILE A 19 -7.90 17.12 12.36
C ILE A 19 -6.62 17.70 11.77
N SER A 20 -5.47 17.21 12.24
CA SER A 20 -4.16 17.65 11.78
C SER A 20 -3.68 16.83 10.57
N ALA A 21 -2.52 17.19 10.01
CA ALA A 21 -1.91 16.47 8.88
C ALA A 21 -1.70 14.97 9.14
N TRP A 22 -1.61 14.55 10.40
CA TRP A 22 -1.50 13.13 10.78
C TRP A 22 -2.70 12.27 10.36
N TRP A 23 -3.87 12.87 10.12
CA TRP A 23 -5.04 12.15 9.62
C TRP A 23 -4.94 11.77 8.13
N ASN A 24 -4.04 12.40 7.37
CA ASN A 24 -3.83 12.10 5.94
C ASN A 24 -3.20 10.72 5.70
N PHE A 25 -2.52 10.13 6.69
CA PHE A 25 -1.88 8.83 6.49
C PHE A 25 -2.87 7.69 6.21
N GLY A 26 -4.16 7.84 6.54
CA GLY A 26 -5.19 6.87 6.15
C GLY A 26 -5.42 6.83 4.64
N SER A 27 -5.63 8.00 4.01
CA SER A 27 -5.82 8.08 2.56
C SER A 27 -4.54 7.78 1.78
N LEU A 28 -3.38 8.17 2.30
CA LEU A 28 -2.09 7.82 1.70
C LEU A 28 -1.83 6.30 1.70
N LEU A 29 -2.25 5.56 2.73
CA LEU A 29 -2.19 4.10 2.72
C LEU A 29 -3.07 3.50 1.62
N GLY A 30 -4.28 4.04 1.42
CA GLY A 30 -5.15 3.64 0.31
C GLY A 30 -4.51 3.92 -1.06
N LEU A 31 -3.90 5.10 -1.22
CA LEU A 31 -3.14 5.45 -2.43
C LEU A 31 -1.96 4.48 -2.66
N CYS A 32 -1.19 4.19 -1.61
CA CYS A 32 -0.08 3.25 -1.70
C CYS A 32 -0.56 1.86 -2.14
N LEU A 33 -1.68 1.38 -1.60
CA LEU A 33 -2.27 0.10 -2.00
C LEU A 33 -2.64 0.06 -3.47
N ILE A 34 -3.31 1.10 -3.98
CA ILE A 34 -3.67 1.20 -5.40
C ILE A 34 -2.41 1.19 -6.28
N ILE A 35 -1.39 1.98 -5.93
CA ILE A 35 -0.12 2.02 -6.65
C ILE A 35 0.55 0.65 -6.67
N GLN A 36 0.61 -0.05 -5.52
CA GLN A 36 1.22 -1.37 -5.41
C GLN A 36 0.49 -2.43 -6.25
N ILE A 37 -0.85 -2.44 -6.23
CA ILE A 37 -1.65 -3.38 -7.03
C ILE A 37 -1.43 -3.12 -8.52
N ILE A 38 -1.53 -1.86 -8.96
CA ILE A 38 -1.38 -1.52 -10.38
C ILE A 38 0.04 -1.88 -10.85
N THR A 39 1.07 -1.35 -10.18
CA THR A 39 2.46 -1.62 -10.59
C THR A 39 2.82 -3.10 -10.49
N GLY A 40 2.37 -3.80 -9.44
CA GLY A 40 2.58 -5.23 -9.28
C GLY A 40 1.94 -6.06 -10.39
N LEU A 41 0.73 -5.70 -10.82
CA LEU A 41 0.05 -6.35 -11.94
C LEU A 41 0.85 -6.22 -13.24
N PHE A 42 1.35 -5.01 -13.56
CA PHE A 42 2.18 -4.79 -14.75
C PHE A 42 3.53 -5.53 -14.68
N LEU A 43 4.14 -5.61 -13.50
CA LEU A 43 5.36 -6.40 -13.31
C LEU A 43 5.10 -7.90 -13.51
N ALA A 44 4.00 -8.41 -12.96
CA ALA A 44 3.63 -9.81 -13.04
C ALA A 44 3.40 -10.29 -14.50
N MET A 45 2.95 -9.40 -15.40
CA MET A 45 2.79 -9.72 -16.83
C MET A 45 4.11 -10.06 -17.54
N HIS A 46 5.25 -9.66 -16.97
CA HIS A 46 6.58 -9.84 -17.55
C HIS A 46 7.54 -10.68 -16.69
N TYR A 47 7.11 -11.07 -15.49
CA TYR A 47 7.91 -11.85 -14.54
C TYR A 47 7.75 -13.36 -14.79
N ASN A 48 8.84 -14.13 -14.60
CA ASN A 48 8.81 -15.59 -14.64
C ASN A 48 9.18 -16.15 -13.26
N ALA A 49 8.32 -17.00 -12.68
CA ALA A 49 8.50 -17.57 -11.35
C ALA A 49 9.40 -18.83 -11.31
N ASP A 50 9.97 -19.26 -12.44
CA ASP A 50 10.95 -20.35 -12.46
C ASP A 50 12.30 -19.89 -11.88
N ILE A 51 12.86 -20.67 -10.97
CA ILE A 51 14.11 -20.35 -10.25
C ILE A 51 15.29 -20.04 -11.18
N ASN A 52 15.36 -20.65 -12.37
CA ASN A 52 16.46 -20.43 -13.31
C ASN A 52 16.30 -19.11 -14.10
N SER A 53 15.12 -18.50 -14.07
CA SER A 53 14.79 -17.32 -14.88
C SER A 53 14.17 -16.14 -14.12
N ALA A 54 13.93 -16.28 -12.81
CA ALA A 54 13.38 -15.21 -11.97
C ALA A 54 14.22 -13.91 -12.09
N PHE A 55 15.52 -13.99 -11.79
CA PHE A 55 16.41 -12.84 -11.86
C PHE A 55 16.53 -12.26 -13.28
N SER A 56 16.66 -13.11 -14.30
CA SER A 56 16.78 -12.65 -15.69
C SER A 56 15.49 -12.02 -16.21
N SER A 57 14.32 -12.47 -15.74
CA SER A 57 13.03 -11.85 -16.08
C SER A 57 12.92 -10.44 -15.48
N ILE A 58 13.44 -10.18 -14.28
CA ILE A 58 13.51 -8.83 -13.72
C ILE A 58 14.50 -7.95 -14.49
N ALA A 59 15.65 -8.50 -14.90
CA ALA A 59 16.60 -7.77 -15.73
C ALA A 59 15.97 -7.36 -17.08
N HIS A 60 15.19 -8.26 -17.69
CA HIS A 60 14.40 -7.99 -18.88
C HIS A 60 13.34 -6.90 -18.65
N ILE A 61 12.58 -6.96 -17.54
CA ILE A 61 11.65 -5.86 -17.17
C ILE A 61 12.37 -4.52 -17.09
N HIS A 62 13.54 -4.48 -16.49
CA HIS A 62 14.25 -3.22 -16.29
C HIS A 62 14.83 -2.63 -17.59
N ARG A 63 15.28 -3.49 -18.52
CA ARG A 63 16.04 -3.06 -19.70
C ARG A 63 15.22 -3.02 -20.98
N ASP A 64 14.30 -3.96 -21.15
CA ASP A 64 13.70 -4.26 -22.45
C ASP A 64 12.21 -3.91 -22.49
N VAL A 65 11.52 -3.90 -21.35
CA VAL A 65 10.11 -3.47 -21.26
C VAL A 65 10.02 -1.94 -21.25
N GLN A 66 9.14 -1.39 -22.09
CA GLN A 66 8.89 0.05 -22.16
C GLN A 66 8.45 0.60 -20.80
N HIS A 67 9.20 1.57 -20.26
CA HIS A 67 9.03 2.11 -18.90
C HIS A 67 9.11 1.07 -17.77
N GLY A 68 9.58 -0.16 -18.02
CA GLY A 68 9.66 -1.20 -17.01
C GLY A 68 10.60 -0.84 -15.85
N TRP A 69 11.70 -0.11 -16.13
CA TRP A 69 12.56 0.46 -15.09
C TRP A 69 11.80 1.37 -14.12
N LEU A 70 10.90 2.21 -14.65
CA LEU A 70 10.12 3.16 -13.86
C LEU A 70 9.10 2.40 -13.02
N ILE A 71 8.33 1.49 -13.63
CA ILE A 71 7.32 0.68 -12.92
C ILE A 71 7.97 -0.12 -11.79
N ARG A 72 9.10 -0.78 -12.07
CA ARG A 72 9.85 -1.55 -11.07
C ARG A 72 10.34 -0.68 -9.92
N ASN A 73 10.86 0.51 -10.22
CA ASN A 73 11.33 1.43 -9.19
C ASN A 73 10.18 2.02 -8.36
N VAL A 74 9.04 2.35 -8.98
CA VAL A 74 7.84 2.81 -8.25
C VAL A 74 7.32 1.70 -7.34
N HIS A 75 7.26 0.45 -7.81
CA HIS A 75 6.81 -0.68 -6.98
C HIS A 75 7.72 -0.87 -5.77
N ALA A 76 9.04 -0.99 -5.99
CA ALA A 76 10.03 -1.23 -4.93
C ALA A 76 10.11 -0.08 -3.91
N ASN A 77 10.21 1.18 -4.36
CA ASN A 77 10.26 2.32 -3.44
C ASN A 77 8.89 2.60 -2.81
N GLY A 78 7.81 2.33 -3.54
CA GLY A 78 6.45 2.45 -3.04
C GLY A 78 6.17 1.50 -1.87
N ALA A 79 6.81 0.33 -1.83
CA ALA A 79 6.70 -0.58 -0.69
C ALA A 79 7.32 0.06 0.57
N SER A 80 8.45 0.75 0.44
CA SER A 80 9.06 1.50 1.55
C SER A 80 8.18 2.67 2.01
N LEU A 81 7.60 3.42 1.06
CA LEU A 81 6.65 4.49 1.37
C LEU A 81 5.42 3.93 2.11
N PHE A 82 4.93 2.76 1.72
CA PHE A 82 3.83 2.07 2.40
C PHE A 82 4.13 1.88 3.89
N PHE A 83 5.34 1.38 4.23
CA PHE A 83 5.74 1.21 5.63
C PHE A 83 5.95 2.54 6.37
N ILE A 84 6.50 3.56 5.71
CA ILE A 84 6.60 4.89 6.31
C ILE A 84 5.19 5.40 6.69
N CYS A 85 4.23 5.28 5.76
CA CYS A 85 2.85 5.67 6.01
C CYS A 85 2.20 4.83 7.12
N ILE A 86 2.42 3.51 7.16
CA ILE A 86 1.79 2.65 8.17
C ILE A 86 2.32 2.94 9.56
N TYR A 87 3.63 3.16 9.71
CA TYR A 87 4.22 3.49 11.00
C TYR A 87 3.78 4.88 11.48
N ALA A 88 3.71 5.87 10.59
CA ALA A 88 3.16 7.19 10.93
C ALA A 88 1.66 7.11 11.31
N HIS A 89 0.88 6.28 10.61
CA HIS A 89 -0.54 6.05 10.91
C HIS A 89 -0.75 5.40 12.29
N ILE A 90 0.05 4.39 12.61
CA ILE A 90 0.06 3.71 13.92
C ILE A 90 0.50 4.68 15.02
N GLY A 91 1.60 5.42 14.79
CA GLY A 91 2.12 6.41 15.74
C GLY A 91 1.10 7.49 16.08
N ARG A 92 0.39 8.01 15.07
CA ARG A 92 -0.77 8.89 15.29
C ARG A 92 -1.81 8.21 16.17
N GLY A 93 -2.17 6.97 15.88
CA GLY A 93 -3.19 6.23 16.64
C GLY A 93 -2.83 6.02 18.11
N LEU A 94 -1.55 5.79 18.41
CA LEU A 94 -1.03 5.72 19.77
C LEU A 94 -1.07 7.08 20.46
N TYR A 95 -0.58 8.14 19.80
CA TYR A 95 -0.47 9.47 20.38
C TYR A 95 -1.84 10.09 20.73
N TYR A 96 -2.84 9.93 19.85
CA TYR A 96 -4.18 10.49 20.05
C TYR A 96 -5.18 9.50 20.69
N GLY A 97 -4.72 8.35 21.19
CA GLY A 97 -5.60 7.38 21.84
C GLY A 97 -6.63 6.72 20.90
N SER A 98 -6.38 6.71 19.59
CA SER A 98 -7.32 6.15 18.60
C SER A 98 -7.47 4.62 18.71
N TYR A 99 -6.56 3.94 19.42
CA TYR A 99 -6.69 2.52 19.75
C TYR A 99 -7.89 2.19 20.64
N LEU A 100 -8.53 3.20 21.26
CA LEU A 100 -9.79 3.03 21.99
C LEU A 100 -10.95 2.61 21.06
N PHE A 101 -10.85 2.86 19.74
CA PHE A 101 -11.73 2.26 18.75
C PHE A 101 -11.29 0.82 18.47
N THR A 102 -11.60 -0.10 19.39
CA THR A 102 -11.02 -1.45 19.45
C THR A 102 -11.17 -2.25 18.15
N GLU A 103 -12.35 -2.23 17.54
CA GLU A 103 -12.58 -2.97 16.28
C GLU A 103 -11.73 -2.42 15.13
N THR A 104 -11.72 -1.09 14.95
CA THR A 104 -10.89 -0.42 13.95
C THR A 104 -9.40 -0.68 14.19
N TRP A 105 -8.98 -0.67 15.46
CA TRP A 105 -7.59 -0.92 15.84
C TRP A 105 -7.19 -2.37 15.54
N ASN A 106 -8.01 -3.35 15.92
CA ASN A 106 -7.75 -4.77 15.68
C ASN A 106 -7.67 -5.10 14.18
N ILE A 107 -8.55 -4.52 13.36
CA ILE A 107 -8.46 -4.62 11.90
C ILE A 107 -7.15 -3.97 11.41
N GLY A 108 -6.76 -2.81 11.97
CA GLY A 108 -5.49 -2.17 11.65
C GLY A 108 -4.25 -3.05 11.95
N VAL A 109 -4.26 -3.77 13.07
CA VAL A 109 -3.19 -4.74 13.41
C VAL A 109 -3.16 -5.89 12.40
N LEU A 110 -4.32 -6.43 12.03
CA LEU A 110 -4.41 -7.47 11.00
C LEU A 110 -3.87 -6.97 9.65
N LEU A 111 -4.24 -5.77 9.24
CA LEU A 111 -3.75 -5.15 8.00
C LEU A 111 -2.23 -4.96 8.02
N LEU A 112 -1.65 -4.53 9.15
CA LEU A 112 -0.20 -4.45 9.31
C LEU A 112 0.46 -5.81 9.07
N LEU A 113 -0.03 -6.88 9.70
CA LEU A 113 0.54 -8.22 9.55
C LEU A 113 0.44 -8.73 8.10
N LEU A 114 -0.68 -8.47 7.42
CA LEU A 114 -0.86 -8.83 6.01
C LEU A 114 0.10 -8.05 5.10
N VAL A 115 0.30 -6.76 5.34
CA VAL A 115 1.27 -5.94 4.58
C VAL A 115 2.70 -6.42 4.81
N MET A 116 3.06 -6.79 6.05
CA MET A 116 4.36 -7.39 6.38
C MET A 116 4.59 -8.70 5.63
N ALA A 117 3.63 -9.63 5.68
CA ALA A 117 3.72 -10.89 4.96
C ALA A 117 3.84 -10.67 3.44
N THR A 118 3.03 -9.76 2.88
CA THR A 118 3.06 -9.42 1.45
C THR A 118 4.41 -8.86 1.02
N ALA A 119 4.96 -7.90 1.77
CA ALA A 119 6.25 -7.29 1.45
C ALA A 119 7.40 -8.29 1.57
N PHE A 120 7.37 -9.16 2.59
CA PHE A 120 8.36 -10.23 2.74
C PHE A 120 8.34 -11.17 1.53
N MET A 121 7.17 -11.68 1.15
CA MET A 121 7.03 -12.58 0.00
C MET A 121 7.42 -11.89 -1.31
N GLY A 122 7.08 -10.63 -1.49
CA GLY A 122 7.47 -9.85 -2.68
C GLY A 122 8.98 -9.66 -2.80
N TYR A 123 9.70 -9.54 -1.68
CA TYR A 123 11.15 -9.38 -1.67
C TYR A 123 11.92 -10.65 -2.07
N VAL A 124 11.28 -11.82 -2.03
CA VAL A 124 11.88 -13.11 -2.41
C VAL A 124 11.78 -13.40 -3.91
N LEU A 125 10.99 -12.61 -4.66
CA LEU A 125 10.78 -12.81 -6.09
C LEU A 125 11.99 -12.44 -6.99
N PRO A 126 12.83 -11.43 -6.67
CA PRO A 126 14.01 -11.10 -7.47
C PRO A 126 15.17 -12.10 -7.43
#